data_AF-A0A520ZIN7-F1
#
_entry.id   AF-A0A520ZIN7-F1
#
_cell.length_a   1.000
_cell.length_b   1.000
_cell.length_c   1.000
_cell.angle_alpha   90.00
_cell.angle_beta   90.00
_cell.angle_gamma   90.00
#
_symmetry.space_group_name_H-M   'P 1'
#
loop_
_entity.id
_entity.type
_entity.pdbx_description
1 polymer ?
#
loop_
_entity_poly.entity_id
_entity_poly.type
_entity_poly.pdbx_seq_one_letter_code
_entity_poly.pdbx_strand_id
1 'polypeptide(L)'
;RVQEASQVERDARLIETPELDRVLAHERAGELTGPFETEADREAFRGEIARVLDERRLDRLTSGDADALEQVLEDRLDRLYAAKVYLQSDAATANSEALRQVVDDLADTEYEKHRAADVDGETVRGQVH
;
A
#
# COMPACT_ATOMS: atom_id res chain seq x y z
N ARG A 1 21.03 -36.10 9.29
CA ARG A 1 20.91 -34.76 9.92
C ARG A 1 21.86 -33.87 9.13
N VAL A 2 21.39 -32.93 8.32
CA VAL A 2 20.53 -31.81 8.69
C VAL A 2 19.54 -31.54 7.56
N GLN A 3 18.26 -31.80 7.85
CA GLN A 3 17.10 -31.32 7.11
C GLN A 3 16.74 -29.96 7.74
N GLU A 4 17.45 -28.89 7.38
CA GLU A 4 17.11 -27.53 7.85
C GLU A 4 17.12 -26.49 6.72
N ALA A 5 17.73 -26.79 5.57
CA ALA A 5 17.72 -25.88 4.41
C ALA A 5 16.41 -25.90 3.60
N SER A 6 15.47 -26.82 3.88
CA SER A 6 14.29 -27.05 3.03
C SER A 6 13.05 -26.23 3.38
N GLN A 7 13.12 -25.34 4.37
CA GLN A 7 11.91 -24.66 4.89
C GLN A 7 11.90 -23.14 4.69
N VAL A 8 13.06 -22.50 4.51
CA VAL A 8 13.14 -21.05 4.23
C VAL A 8 12.97 -20.73 2.73
N GLU A 9 13.21 -21.71 1.86
CA GLU A 9 13.16 -21.55 0.39
C GLU A 9 11.79 -21.92 -0.21
N ARG A 10 10.83 -22.43 0.59
CA ARG A 10 9.70 -23.22 0.07
C ARG A 10 8.37 -22.50 -0.19
N ASP A 11 8.16 -21.23 0.13
CA ASP A 11 6.88 -20.58 -0.22
C ASP A 11 6.98 -19.06 -0.37
N ALA A 12 8.10 -18.53 -0.87
CA ALA A 12 8.03 -17.32 -1.69
C ALA A 12 7.49 -17.73 -3.06
N ARG A 13 6.26 -18.26 -3.10
CA ARG A 13 5.45 -18.07 -4.29
C ARG A 13 5.41 -16.56 -4.42
N LEU A 14 6.06 -16.03 -5.45
CA LEU A 14 5.73 -14.71 -5.95
C LEU A 14 4.26 -14.84 -6.34
N ILE A 15 3.36 -14.62 -5.39
CA ILE A 15 1.94 -14.53 -5.65
C ILE A 15 1.87 -13.28 -6.51
N GLU A 16 1.70 -13.49 -7.80
CA GLU A 16 1.51 -12.40 -8.74
C GLU A 16 0.29 -11.62 -8.25
N THR A 17 0.47 -10.31 -8.06
CA THR A 17 -0.57 -9.38 -7.63
C THR A 17 -0.74 -8.29 -8.67
N PRO A 18 -1.14 -8.65 -9.92
CA PRO A 18 -1.30 -7.70 -11.01
C PRO A 18 -2.28 -6.56 -10.68
N GLU A 19 -3.34 -6.82 -9.91
CA GLU A 19 -4.29 -5.77 -9.52
C GLU A 19 -3.68 -4.83 -8.47
N LEU A 20 -2.86 -5.34 -7.56
CA LEU A 20 -2.14 -4.50 -6.60
C LEU A 20 -1.17 -3.56 -7.32
N ASP A 21 -0.37 -4.08 -8.25
CA ASP A 21 0.58 -3.26 -9.00
C ASP A 21 -0.14 -2.19 -9.83
N ARG A 22 -1.26 -2.56 -10.50
CA ARG A 22 -2.11 -1.62 -11.24
C ARG A 22 -2.67 -0.52 -10.34
N VAL A 23 -3.20 -0.88 -9.18
CA VAL A 23 -3.72 0.06 -8.18
C VAL A 23 -2.64 1.02 -7.72
N LEU A 24 -1.45 0.51 -7.38
CA LEU A 24 -0.34 1.35 -6.92
C LEU A 24 0.16 2.29 -8.03
N ALA A 25 0.28 1.81 -9.26
CA ALA A 25 0.65 2.64 -10.40
C ALA A 25 -0.34 3.78 -10.62
N HIS A 26 -1.64 3.50 -10.47
CA HIS A 26 -2.71 4.50 -10.57
C HIS A 26 -2.66 5.53 -9.45
N GLU A 27 -2.53 5.08 -8.20
CA GLU A 27 -2.45 5.98 -7.03
C GLU A 27 -1.20 6.87 -7.09
N ARG A 28 -0.05 6.32 -7.50
CA ARG A 28 1.20 7.07 -7.70
C ARG A 28 1.11 8.09 -8.84
N ALA A 29 0.25 7.87 -9.83
CA ALA A 29 0.00 8.84 -10.90
C ALA A 29 -0.82 10.05 -10.39
N GLY A 30 -1.46 9.94 -9.23
CA GLY A 30 -2.28 11.01 -8.66
C GLY A 30 -3.58 11.26 -9.43
N GLU A 31 -4.07 10.24 -10.12
CA GLU A 31 -5.31 10.30 -10.88
C GLU A 31 -6.51 10.53 -9.93
N LEU A 32 -7.39 11.48 -10.28
CA LEU A 32 -8.58 11.81 -9.47
C LEU A 32 -9.69 10.76 -9.58
N THR A 33 -9.64 9.93 -10.62
CA THR A 33 -10.52 8.78 -10.82
C THR A 33 -10.10 7.64 -9.91
N GLY A 34 -11.06 6.80 -9.50
CA GLY A 34 -10.72 5.60 -8.72
C GLY A 34 -10.01 4.55 -9.59
N PRO A 35 -9.16 3.69 -9.00
CA PRO A 35 -8.40 2.68 -9.74
C PRO A 35 -9.25 1.54 -10.33
N PHE A 36 -10.54 1.49 -9.99
CA PHE A 36 -11.46 0.45 -10.43
C PHE A 36 -12.59 1.01 -11.28
N GLU A 37 -12.85 0.34 -12.40
CA GLU A 37 -13.94 0.67 -13.32
C GLU A 37 -15.24 -0.04 -12.91
N THR A 38 -15.14 -1.25 -12.37
CA THR A 38 -16.29 -2.08 -11.99
C THR A 38 -16.15 -2.68 -10.58
N GLU A 39 -17.26 -3.22 -10.06
CA GLU A 39 -17.25 -3.96 -8.80
C GLU A 39 -16.44 -5.27 -8.90
N ALA A 40 -16.36 -5.87 -10.09
CA ALA A 40 -15.55 -7.06 -10.33
C ALA A 40 -14.05 -6.78 -10.16
N ASP A 41 -13.56 -5.61 -10.60
CA ASP A 41 -12.16 -5.21 -10.38
C ASP A 41 -11.86 -5.05 -8.88
N ARG A 42 -12.81 -4.46 -8.12
CA ARG A 42 -12.70 -4.32 -6.66
C ARG A 42 -12.64 -5.68 -5.97
N GLU A 43 -13.49 -6.62 -6.38
CA GLU A 43 -13.50 -7.97 -5.83
C GLU A 43 -12.23 -8.75 -6.18
N ALA A 44 -11.73 -8.62 -7.42
CA ALA A 44 -10.49 -9.23 -7.84
C ALA A 44 -9.32 -8.74 -6.97
N PHE A 45 -9.18 -7.42 -6.80
CA PHE A 45 -8.16 -6.82 -5.95
C PHE A 45 -8.24 -7.31 -4.49
N ARG A 46 -9.44 -7.29 -3.87
CA ARG A 46 -9.61 -7.82 -2.51
C ARG A 46 -9.25 -9.31 -2.43
N GLY A 47 -9.60 -10.07 -3.46
CA GLY A 47 -9.25 -11.49 -3.57
C GLY A 47 -7.75 -11.73 -3.66
N GLU A 48 -7.00 -10.87 -4.37
CA GLU A 48 -5.53 -10.92 -4.42
C GLU A 48 -4.92 -10.64 -3.05
N ILE A 49 -5.36 -9.55 -2.41
CA ILE A 49 -4.91 -9.17 -1.06
C ILE A 49 -5.19 -10.29 -0.05
N ALA A 50 -6.36 -10.93 -0.12
CA ALA A 50 -6.71 -12.05 0.75
C ALA A 50 -5.95 -13.35 0.46
N ARG A 51 -5.34 -13.51 -0.72
CA ARG A 51 -4.46 -14.65 -1.02
C ARG A 51 -3.06 -14.44 -0.47
N VAL A 52 -2.60 -13.20 -0.41
CA VAL A 52 -1.26 -12.86 0.07
C VAL A 52 -1.23 -12.67 1.59
N LEU A 53 -2.31 -12.14 2.18
CA LEU A 53 -2.42 -11.89 3.60
C LEU A 53 -3.23 -12.97 4.32
N ASP A 54 -2.73 -13.43 5.46
CA ASP A 54 -3.50 -14.25 6.38
C ASP A 54 -4.68 -13.46 6.99
N GLU A 55 -5.71 -14.17 7.46
CA GLU A 55 -6.93 -13.59 8.05
C GLU A 55 -6.65 -12.55 9.14
N ARG A 56 -5.63 -12.79 9.98
CA ARG A 56 -5.22 -11.85 11.05
C ARG A 56 -4.70 -10.52 10.53
N ARG A 57 -4.08 -10.51 9.35
CA ARG A 57 -3.58 -9.29 8.72
C ARG A 57 -4.66 -8.59 7.93
N LEU A 58 -5.57 -9.35 7.32
CA LEU A 58 -6.77 -8.77 6.71
C LEU A 58 -7.61 -8.02 7.73
N ASP A 59 -7.77 -8.55 8.94
CA ASP A 59 -8.50 -7.89 10.03
C ASP A 59 -7.84 -6.57 10.45
N ARG A 60 -6.50 -6.56 10.54
CA ARG A 60 -5.71 -5.34 10.77
C ARG A 60 -5.87 -4.33 9.64
N LEU A 61 -5.75 -4.77 8.39
CA LEU A 61 -5.92 -3.93 7.20
C LEU A 61 -7.32 -3.31 7.16
N THR A 62 -8.35 -4.09 7.50
CA THR A 62 -9.76 -3.65 7.62
C THR A 62 -9.93 -2.60 8.72
N SER A 63 -9.08 -2.66 9.75
CA SER A 63 -9.04 -1.68 10.85
C SER A 63 -8.21 -0.43 10.51
N GLY A 64 -7.61 -0.34 9.32
CA GLY A 64 -6.79 0.79 8.88
C GLY A 64 -5.30 0.65 9.16
N ASP A 65 -4.84 -0.51 9.63
CA ASP A 65 -3.43 -0.77 9.86
C ASP A 65 -2.75 -1.18 8.54
N ALA A 66 -2.07 -0.23 7.91
CA ALA A 66 -1.32 -0.42 6.67
C ALA A 66 -0.01 -1.23 6.88
N ASP A 67 0.49 -1.37 8.11
CA ASP A 67 1.65 -2.23 8.39
C ASP A 67 1.31 -3.70 8.20
N ALA A 68 0.03 -4.07 8.14
CA ALA A 68 -0.40 -5.39 7.70
C ALA A 68 0.19 -5.80 6.33
N LEU A 69 0.51 -4.83 5.46
CA LEU A 69 1.08 -5.02 4.13
C LEU A 69 2.62 -5.00 4.10
N GLU A 70 3.32 -4.90 5.24
CA GLU A 70 4.80 -4.82 5.33
C GLU A 70 5.55 -5.96 4.64
N GLN A 71 4.92 -7.13 4.50
CA GLN A 71 5.54 -8.31 3.88
C GLN A 71 5.38 -8.34 2.36
N VAL A 72 4.50 -7.49 1.82
CA VAL A 72 4.20 -7.42 0.39
C VAL A 72 4.80 -6.16 -0.21
N LEU A 73 4.76 -5.06 0.54
CA LEU A 73 5.18 -3.74 0.12
C LEU A 73 6.17 -3.18 1.14
N GLU A 74 7.39 -2.90 0.69
CA GLU A 74 8.45 -2.35 1.54
C GLU A 74 8.19 -0.87 1.86
N ASP A 75 7.76 -0.11 0.85
CA ASP A 75 7.51 1.32 0.94
C ASP A 75 6.23 1.60 1.75
N ARG A 76 6.33 2.48 2.75
CA ARG A 76 5.22 2.83 3.64
C ARG A 76 4.10 3.55 2.91
N LEU A 77 4.44 4.39 1.93
CA LEU A 77 3.45 5.13 1.16
C LEU A 77 2.66 4.18 0.26
N ASP A 78 3.32 3.21 -0.38
CA ASP A 78 2.62 2.17 -1.15
C ASP A 78 1.69 1.35 -0.27
N ARG A 79 2.11 1.00 0.95
CA ARG A 79 1.26 0.32 1.93
C ARG A 79 -0.01 1.12 2.25
N LEU A 80 0.14 2.42 2.49
CA LEU A 80 -0.98 3.31 2.77
C LEU A 80 -1.92 3.45 1.56
N TYR A 81 -1.38 3.56 0.35
CA TYR A 81 -2.18 3.57 -0.89
C TYR A 81 -3.00 2.29 -1.05
N ALA A 82 -2.36 1.13 -0.92
CA ALA A 82 -3.04 -0.16 -1.00
C ALA A 82 -4.10 -0.34 0.10
N ALA A 83 -3.81 0.08 1.33
CA ALA A 83 -4.77 0.05 2.44
C ALA A 83 -5.98 0.96 2.19
N LYS A 84 -5.76 2.20 1.75
CA LYS A 84 -6.82 3.13 1.37
C LYS A 84 -7.73 2.50 0.32
N VAL A 85 -7.14 1.98 -0.76
CA VAL A 85 -7.90 1.40 -1.87
C VAL A 85 -8.65 0.14 -1.44
N TYR A 86 -8.05 -0.69 -0.59
CA TYR A 86 -8.72 -1.85 0.01
C TYR A 86 -9.97 -1.46 0.81
N LEU A 87 -9.84 -0.45 1.69
CA LEU A 87 -10.96 0.06 2.48
C LEU A 87 -12.03 0.75 1.61
N GLN A 88 -11.65 1.42 0.52
CA GLN A 88 -12.59 2.00 -0.44
C GLN A 88 -13.26 0.97 -1.35
N SER A 89 -12.64 -0.21 -1.51
CA SER A 89 -13.16 -1.27 -2.34
C SER A 89 -14.41 -1.90 -1.75
N ASP A 90 -14.47 -2.02 -0.41
CA ASP A 90 -15.59 -2.62 0.31
C ASP A 90 -16.54 -1.56 0.90
N ALA A 91 -17.84 -1.77 0.72
CA ALA A 91 -18.85 -0.80 1.15
C ALA A 91 -18.95 -0.66 2.68
N ALA A 92 -18.62 -1.70 3.44
CA ALA A 92 -18.62 -1.66 4.91
C ALA A 92 -17.47 -0.81 5.45
N THR A 93 -16.32 -0.82 4.78
CA THR A 93 -15.14 -0.06 5.18
C THR A 93 -15.05 1.33 4.53
N ALA A 94 -15.73 1.55 3.40
CA ALA A 94 -15.63 2.80 2.64
C ALA A 94 -16.08 4.07 3.39
N ASN A 95 -16.86 3.93 4.46
CA ASN A 95 -17.31 5.05 5.31
C ASN A 95 -16.78 4.96 6.75
N SER A 96 -15.82 4.07 7.00
CA SER A 96 -15.29 3.82 8.33
C SER A 96 -14.30 4.89 8.78
N GLU A 97 -14.07 4.97 10.10
CA GLU A 97 -13.00 5.79 10.65
C GLU A 97 -11.62 5.27 10.24
N ALA A 98 -11.48 3.97 10.01
CA ALA A 98 -10.26 3.35 9.51
C ALA A 98 -9.81 3.98 8.18
N LEU A 99 -10.73 4.20 7.24
CA LEU A 99 -10.39 4.87 5.98
C LEU A 99 -9.91 6.30 6.20
N ARG A 100 -10.57 7.05 7.10
CA ARG A 100 -10.16 8.43 7.39
C ARG A 100 -8.77 8.49 8.00
N GLN A 101 -8.46 7.58 8.92
CA GLN A 101 -7.14 7.48 9.53
C GLN A 101 -6.06 7.20 8.47
N VAL A 102 -6.29 6.23 7.59
CA VAL A 102 -5.32 5.89 6.53
C VAL A 102 -5.09 7.08 5.58
N VAL A 103 -6.13 7.84 5.26
CA VAL A 103 -6.01 9.05 4.41
C VAL A 103 -5.23 10.16 5.13
N ASP A 104 -5.40 10.33 6.44
CA ASP A 104 -4.65 11.27 7.27
C ASP A 104 -3.16 10.86 7.31
N ASP A 105 -2.87 9.60 7.62
CA ASP A 105 -1.51 9.05 7.64
C ASP A 105 -0.81 9.16 6.28
N LEU A 106 -1.57 9.03 5.18
CA LEU A 106 -1.07 9.21 3.83
C LEU A 106 -0.68 10.67 3.56
N ALA A 107 -1.50 11.62 4.01
CA ALA A 107 -1.18 13.05 3.90
C ALA A 107 0.09 13.42 4.69
N ASP A 108 0.23 12.90 5.93
CA ASP A 108 1.43 13.09 6.74
C ASP A 108 2.67 12.48 6.06
N THR A 109 2.56 11.24 5.55
CA THR A 109 3.68 10.54 4.91
C THR A 109 4.14 11.23 3.60
N GLU A 110 3.19 11.69 2.77
CA GLU A 110 3.51 12.49 1.57
C GLU A 110 4.17 13.83 1.95
N TYR A 111 3.70 14.48 3.02
CA TYR A 111 4.28 15.73 3.51
C TYR A 111 5.72 15.55 4.03
N GLU A 112 6.01 14.47 4.74
CA GLU A 112 7.36 14.11 5.19
C GLU A 112 8.31 13.86 4.01
N LYS A 113 7.85 13.14 2.99
CA LYS A 113 8.62 12.85 1.77
C LYS A 113 8.94 14.13 0.98
N HIS A 114 7.99 15.04 0.85
CA HIS A 114 8.21 16.33 0.21
C HIS A 114 9.20 17.21 0.99
N ARG A 115 9.13 17.23 2.33
CA ARG A 115 10.12 17.95 3.14
C ARG A 115 11.53 17.40 2.95
N ALA A 116 11.70 16.07 2.93
CA ALA A 116 13.00 15.44 2.76
C ALA A 116 13.63 15.72 1.39
N ALA A 117 12.80 15.85 0.34
CA ALA A 117 13.26 16.21 -1.01
C ALA A 117 13.67 17.69 -1.13
N ASP A 118 12.97 18.61 -0.45
CA ASP A 118 13.27 20.05 -0.50
C ASP A 118 14.56 20.43 0.26
N VAL A 119 14.88 19.74 1.37
CA VAL A 119 16.10 20.03 2.15
C VAL A 119 17.40 19.61 1.47
N ASP A 120 17.37 18.76 0.44
CA ASP A 120 18.54 18.43 -0.39
C ASP A 120 18.85 19.53 -1.43
N GLY A 121 17.88 20.42 -1.70
CA GLY A 121 17.99 21.51 -2.68
C GLY A 121 18.65 22.81 -2.16
N GLU A 122 18.80 22.98 -0.83
CA GLU A 122 19.26 24.26 -0.26
C GLU A 122 20.78 24.38 -0.05
N THR A 123 21.58 23.36 -0.43
CA THR A 123 23.06 23.45 -0.32
C THR A 123 23.78 24.04 -1.54
N VAL A 124 23.08 24.37 -2.63
CA VAL A 124 23.71 24.85 -3.88
C VAL A 124 23.03 26.07 -4.50
N ARG A 125 22.82 27.14 -3.72
CA ARG A 125 22.68 28.50 -4.28
C ARG A 125 23.45 29.54 -3.49
N GLY A 126 24.76 29.31 -3.39
CA GLY A 126 25.72 30.24 -2.81
C GLY A 126 26.87 30.56 -3.76
N GLN A 127 26.59 30.99 -5.01
CA GLN A 127 27.55 31.79 -5.76
C GLN A 127 26.88 32.50 -6.94
N VAL A 128 26.55 33.77 -6.71
CA VAL A 128 26.51 34.76 -7.79
C VAL A 128 27.93 35.31 -7.90
N HIS A 129 28.57 35.10 -9.05
CA HIS A 129 29.83 35.72 -9.43
C HIS A 129 29.61 36.55 -10.70
#